data_AF-A0AAW4YBK6-F1
#
_entry.id   AF-A0AAW4YBK6-F1
#
_cell.length_a   1.000
_cell.length_b   1.000
_cell.length_c   1.000
_cell.angle_alpha   90.00
_cell.angle_beta   90.00
_cell.angle_gamma   90.00
#
_symmetry.space_group_name_H-M   'P 1'
#
loop_
_entity.id
_entity.type
_entity.pdbx_description
1 polymer ?
#
loop_
_entity_poly.entity_id
_entity_poly.type
_entity_poly.pdbx_seq_one_letter_code
_entity_poly.pdbx_strand_id
1 'polypeptide(L)'
;KNDLQYIAMAKRWAKAYTITVAVGVVTGTIIGLQLSLIWPTFMEMGGHVIALPLFMETFAFFFEAIFLSIYLYTWDRFKNKWTHFLISIPVIIGGSFSAFFITSVNSFMNTPAGFELKNGKMVNVQPIEAMFNPSFIVRSFHVITTAGMTMAFVIASIAAFKLLRNRQPKDTVYHKKALKMPMIVGFFSTLLSMLAGDLSAKFLHKFQPEKLAAYEWHFDTSSHAKLLLFGVLD
;
A
#
# COMPACT_ATOMS: atom_id res chain seq x y z
N LYS A 1 -9.00 -26.57 -0.05
CA LYS A 1 -10.40 -26.89 -0.43
C LYS A 1 -10.54 -27.73 -1.72
N ASN A 2 -9.48 -28.01 -2.49
CA ASN A 2 -9.52 -28.79 -3.75
C ASN A 2 -10.66 -28.41 -4.73
N ASP A 3 -11.07 -27.13 -4.73
CA ASP A 3 -12.15 -26.63 -5.58
C ASP A 3 -11.53 -25.83 -6.74
N LEU A 4 -11.73 -26.34 -7.95
CA LEU A 4 -11.17 -25.78 -9.18
C LEU A 4 -11.66 -24.37 -9.48
N GLN A 5 -12.80 -23.95 -8.92
CA GLN A 5 -13.32 -22.60 -9.11
C GLN A 5 -12.39 -21.54 -8.50
N TYR A 6 -11.73 -21.82 -7.38
CA TYR A 6 -10.77 -20.89 -6.79
C TYR A 6 -9.49 -20.77 -7.63
N ILE A 7 -9.05 -21.86 -8.26
CA ILE A 7 -7.92 -21.83 -9.20
C ILE A 7 -8.29 -20.98 -10.42
N ALA A 8 -9.51 -21.14 -10.95
CA ALA A 8 -10.00 -20.30 -12.03
C ALA A 8 -10.10 -18.82 -11.64
N MET A 9 -10.53 -18.50 -10.42
CA MET A 9 -10.49 -17.13 -9.86
C MET A 9 -9.06 -16.59 -9.81
N ALA A 10 -8.12 -17.36 -9.27
CA ALA A 10 -6.73 -16.95 -9.14
C ALA A 10 -6.08 -16.65 -10.51
N LYS A 11 -6.28 -17.52 -11.51
CA LYS A 11 -5.83 -17.28 -12.89
C LYS A 11 -6.48 -16.02 -13.49
N ARG A 12 -7.78 -15.79 -13.25
CA ARG A 12 -8.51 -14.62 -13.77
C ARG A 12 -8.02 -13.31 -13.15
N TRP A 13 -7.86 -13.28 -11.83
CA TRP A 13 -7.41 -12.09 -11.11
C TRP A 13 -5.97 -11.76 -11.42
N ALA A 14 -5.10 -12.77 -11.55
CA ALA A 14 -3.70 -12.55 -11.93
C ALA A 14 -3.56 -11.83 -13.28
N LYS A 15 -4.38 -12.18 -14.28
CA LYS A 15 -4.39 -11.47 -15.58
C LYS A 15 -4.74 -9.98 -15.43
N ALA A 16 -5.74 -9.66 -14.61
CA ALA A 16 -6.12 -8.27 -14.34
C ALA A 16 -5.05 -7.54 -13.52
N TYR A 17 -4.44 -8.24 -12.56
CA TYR A 17 -3.35 -7.72 -11.74
C TYR A 17 -2.16 -7.32 -12.60
N THR A 18 -1.75 -8.14 -13.57
CA THR A 18 -0.64 -7.83 -14.49
C THR A 18 -0.86 -6.54 -15.27
N ILE A 19 -2.08 -6.27 -15.72
CA ILE A 19 -2.39 -5.01 -16.43
C ILE A 19 -2.20 -3.82 -15.47
N THR A 20 -2.68 -3.95 -14.23
CA THR A 20 -2.56 -2.89 -13.21
C THR A 20 -1.10 -2.65 -12.85
N VAL A 21 -0.31 -3.72 -12.68
CA VAL A 21 1.14 -3.65 -12.45
C VAL A 21 1.85 -2.95 -13.61
N ALA A 22 1.55 -3.30 -14.85
CA ALA A 22 2.18 -2.69 -16.03
C ALA A 22 1.93 -1.17 -16.10
N VAL A 23 0.70 -0.73 -15.85
CA VAL A 23 0.37 0.71 -15.74
C VAL A 23 1.13 1.33 -14.56
N GLY A 24 1.15 0.65 -13.42
CA GLY A 24 1.89 1.06 -12.21
C GLY A 24 3.37 1.32 -12.46
N VAL A 25 4.06 0.47 -13.24
CA VAL A 25 5.48 0.65 -13.61
C VAL A 25 5.69 1.95 -14.36
N VAL A 26 4.84 2.22 -15.35
CA VAL A 26 4.98 3.43 -16.19
C VAL A 26 4.76 4.67 -15.33
N THR A 27 3.69 4.69 -14.53
CA THR A 27 3.43 5.81 -13.62
C THR A 27 4.51 5.98 -12.55
N GLY A 28 5.05 4.86 -12.02
CA GLY A 28 6.14 4.84 -11.05
C GLY A 28 7.44 5.41 -11.62
N THR A 29 7.75 5.07 -12.87
CA THR A 29 8.90 5.63 -13.59
C THR A 29 8.76 7.13 -13.77
N ILE A 30 7.56 7.60 -14.13
CA ILE A 30 7.28 9.03 -14.30
C ILE A 30 7.51 9.79 -12.97
N ILE A 31 6.92 9.33 -11.86
CA ILE A 31 7.09 10.02 -10.57
C ILE A 31 8.54 9.95 -10.06
N GLY A 32 9.24 8.84 -10.28
CA GLY A 32 10.65 8.69 -9.92
C GLY A 32 11.56 9.68 -10.65
N LEU A 33 11.31 9.91 -11.94
CA LEU A 33 12.02 10.94 -12.72
C LEU A 33 11.60 12.36 -12.33
N GLN A 34 10.30 12.59 -12.11
CA GLN A 34 9.79 13.90 -11.68
C GLN A 34 10.37 14.33 -10.34
N LEU A 35 10.64 13.40 -9.42
CA LEU A 35 11.21 13.71 -8.12
C LEU A 35 12.56 14.45 -8.24
N SER A 36 13.44 14.03 -9.16
CA SER A 36 14.73 14.69 -9.37
C SER A 36 14.67 15.89 -10.30
N LEU A 37 13.78 15.87 -11.30
CA LEU A 37 13.66 16.94 -12.28
C LEU A 37 12.92 18.16 -11.74
N ILE A 38 11.86 17.97 -10.96
CA ILE A 38 11.01 19.05 -10.45
C ILE A 38 11.52 19.57 -9.10
N TRP A 39 12.13 18.71 -8.28
CA TRP A 39 12.59 19.04 -6.93
C TRP A 39 14.11 18.85 -6.74
N PRO A 40 14.97 19.49 -7.56
CA PRO A 40 16.41 19.25 -7.54
C PRO A 40 17.04 19.64 -6.19
N THR A 41 16.63 20.76 -5.58
CA THR A 41 17.15 21.19 -4.27
C THR A 41 16.77 20.24 -3.15
N PHE A 42 15.57 19.65 -3.21
CA PHE A 42 15.14 18.62 -2.25
C PHE A 42 16.03 17.38 -2.37
N MET A 43 16.33 16.95 -3.61
CA MET A 43 17.22 15.82 -3.85
C MET A 43 18.67 16.09 -3.46
N GLU A 44 19.16 17.32 -3.61
CA GLU A 44 20.49 17.71 -3.13
C GLU A 44 20.60 17.60 -1.61
N MET A 45 19.55 17.99 -0.88
CA MET A 45 19.55 17.93 0.59
C MET A 45 19.27 16.52 1.12
N GLY A 46 18.22 15.87 0.64
CA GLY A 46 17.67 14.63 1.19
C GLY A 46 17.97 13.37 0.39
N GLY A 47 18.59 13.48 -0.80
CA GLY A 47 18.85 12.37 -1.71
C GLY A 47 19.60 11.22 -1.05
N HIS A 48 20.61 11.52 -0.24
CA HIS A 48 21.40 10.52 0.49
C HIS A 48 20.59 9.68 1.48
N VAL A 49 19.49 10.25 2.00
CA VAL A 49 18.60 9.57 2.94
C VAL A 49 17.56 8.73 2.21
N ILE A 50 16.93 9.31 1.19
CA ILE A 50 15.78 8.68 0.51
C ILE A 50 16.20 7.66 -0.56
N ALA A 51 17.44 7.70 -1.05
CA ALA A 51 17.91 6.83 -2.12
C ALA A 51 17.80 5.34 -1.77
N LEU A 52 18.16 4.95 -0.55
CA LEU A 52 18.09 3.56 -0.10
C LEU A 52 16.64 3.04 -0.09
N PRO A 53 15.67 3.64 0.62
CA PRO A 53 14.30 3.17 0.60
C PRO A 53 13.67 3.22 -0.81
N LEU A 54 13.96 4.26 -1.62
CA LEU A 54 13.46 4.32 -3.00
C LEU A 54 14.02 3.19 -3.88
N PHE A 55 15.30 2.87 -3.73
CA PHE A 55 15.91 1.72 -4.41
C PHE A 55 15.30 0.41 -3.93
N MET A 56 15.13 0.25 -2.61
CA MET A 56 14.56 -0.96 -2.03
C MET A 56 13.10 -1.20 -2.43
N GLU A 57 12.31 -0.14 -2.62
CA GLU A 57 10.98 -0.22 -3.24
C GLU A 57 11.07 -0.82 -4.64
N THR A 58 11.94 -0.26 -5.50
CA THR A 58 12.11 -0.74 -6.88
C THR A 58 12.62 -2.17 -6.92
N PHE A 59 13.52 -2.54 -6.01
CA PHE A 59 14.00 -3.91 -5.85
C PHE A 59 12.88 -4.88 -5.45
N ALA A 60 12.07 -4.52 -4.45
CA ALA A 60 10.94 -5.33 -3.99
C ALA A 60 9.89 -5.48 -5.09
N PHE A 61 9.63 -4.41 -5.84
CA PHE A 61 8.78 -4.42 -7.02
C PHE A 61 9.33 -5.35 -8.12
N PHE A 62 10.62 -5.28 -8.42
CA PHE A 62 11.24 -6.16 -9.41
C PHE A 62 11.21 -7.64 -8.97
N PHE A 63 11.45 -7.90 -7.68
CA PHE A 63 11.30 -9.21 -7.08
C PHE A 63 9.87 -9.75 -7.24
N GLU A 64 8.86 -8.93 -6.95
CA GLU A 64 7.46 -9.27 -7.23
C GLU A 64 7.25 -9.61 -8.72
N ALA A 65 7.72 -8.75 -9.62
CA ALA A 65 7.49 -8.88 -11.06
C ALA A 65 8.07 -10.17 -11.64
N ILE A 66 9.24 -10.61 -11.16
CA ILE A 66 9.82 -11.92 -11.52
C ILE A 66 8.87 -13.04 -11.13
N PHE A 67 8.46 -13.10 -9.87
CA PHE A 67 7.60 -14.18 -9.38
C PHE A 67 6.19 -14.14 -9.95
N LEU A 68 5.65 -12.95 -10.23
CA LEU A 68 4.40 -12.77 -10.94
C LEU A 68 4.50 -13.32 -12.35
N SER A 69 5.59 -13.04 -13.06
CA SER A 69 5.85 -13.58 -14.40
C SER A 69 5.94 -15.11 -14.37
N ILE A 70 6.70 -15.67 -13.42
CA ILE A 70 6.77 -17.12 -13.21
C ILE A 70 5.37 -17.68 -12.94
N TYR A 71 4.59 -17.06 -12.05
CA TYR A 71 3.24 -17.50 -11.72
C TYR A 71 2.35 -17.56 -12.96
N LEU A 72 2.37 -16.53 -13.81
CA LEU A 72 1.54 -16.46 -15.02
C LEU A 72 1.92 -17.52 -16.06
N TYR A 73 3.21 -17.69 -16.33
CA TYR A 73 3.68 -18.52 -17.45
C TYR A 73 3.89 -20.00 -17.11
N THR A 74 3.83 -20.39 -15.83
CA THR A 74 4.08 -21.77 -15.40
C THR A 74 2.83 -22.56 -15.04
N TRP A 75 1.64 -21.95 -15.13
CA TRP A 75 0.36 -22.54 -14.72
C TRP A 75 0.01 -23.88 -15.35
N ASP A 76 0.52 -24.14 -16.57
CA ASP A 76 0.30 -25.40 -17.30
C ASP A 76 1.62 -26.19 -17.46
N ARG A 77 2.71 -25.76 -16.81
CA ARG A 77 4.03 -26.43 -16.83
C ARG A 77 4.29 -27.27 -15.60
N PHE A 78 3.89 -26.82 -14.42
CA PHE A 78 4.08 -27.57 -13.19
C PHE A 78 2.85 -28.41 -12.84
N LYS A 79 3.07 -29.69 -12.51
CA LYS A 79 2.00 -30.64 -12.16
C LYS A 79 1.43 -30.41 -10.75
N ASN A 80 2.19 -29.78 -9.85
CA ASN A 80 1.82 -29.62 -8.45
C ASN A 80 1.17 -28.26 -8.16
N LYS A 81 -0.05 -28.29 -7.61
CA LYS A 81 -0.82 -27.09 -7.20
C LYS A 81 -0.12 -26.29 -6.10
N TRP A 82 0.65 -26.96 -5.24
CA TRP A 82 1.40 -26.31 -4.16
C TRP A 82 2.53 -25.41 -4.68
N THR A 83 3.13 -25.76 -5.82
CA THR A 83 4.18 -24.94 -6.44
C THR A 83 3.64 -23.55 -6.79
N HIS A 84 2.43 -23.46 -7.37
CA HIS A 84 1.80 -22.18 -7.68
C HIS A 84 1.44 -21.36 -6.45
N PHE A 85 1.01 -22.01 -5.37
CA PHE A 85 0.77 -21.34 -4.11
C PHE A 85 2.07 -20.75 -3.55
N LEU A 86 3.16 -21.52 -3.54
CA LEU A 86 4.46 -21.03 -3.06
C LEU A 86 5.01 -19.88 -3.92
N ILE A 87 4.83 -19.92 -5.24
CA ILE A 87 5.23 -18.82 -6.13
C ILE A 87 4.45 -17.53 -5.83
N SER A 88 3.20 -17.63 -5.35
CA SER A 88 2.42 -16.44 -5.00
C SER A 88 2.89 -15.73 -3.73
N ILE A 89 3.63 -16.42 -2.85
CA ILE A 89 4.11 -15.84 -1.58
C ILE A 89 5.12 -14.70 -1.84
N PRO A 90 6.19 -14.90 -2.63
CA PRO A 90 7.09 -13.82 -3.05
C PRO A 90 6.39 -12.62 -3.68
N VAL A 91 5.30 -12.83 -4.43
CA VAL A 91 4.52 -11.74 -5.03
C VAL A 91 3.89 -10.87 -3.94
N ILE A 92 3.25 -11.50 -2.97
CA ILE A 92 2.62 -10.79 -1.83
C ILE A 92 3.67 -10.05 -1.00
N ILE A 93 4.80 -10.71 -0.74
CA ILE A 93 5.91 -10.16 0.03
C ILE A 93 6.53 -8.95 -0.70
N GLY A 94 6.79 -9.07 -2.01
CA GLY A 94 7.36 -8.00 -2.81
C GLY A 94 6.48 -6.75 -2.84
N GLY A 95 5.18 -6.91 -3.08
CA GLY A 95 4.23 -5.79 -3.07
C GLY A 95 4.09 -5.13 -1.70
N SER A 96 4.11 -5.93 -0.63
CA SER A 96 4.06 -5.41 0.74
C SER A 96 5.34 -4.66 1.11
N PHE A 97 6.52 -5.17 0.71
CA PHE A 97 7.79 -4.49 0.94
C PHE A 97 7.96 -3.24 0.08
N SER A 98 7.45 -3.24 -1.15
CA SER A 98 7.40 -2.03 -1.98
C SER A 98 6.64 -0.93 -1.25
N ALA A 99 5.42 -1.21 -0.76
CA ALA A 99 4.64 -0.27 0.05
C ALA A 99 5.39 0.19 1.31
N PHE A 100 6.06 -0.73 2.01
CA PHE A 100 6.84 -0.44 3.20
C PHE A 100 7.99 0.54 2.92
N PHE A 101 8.80 0.28 1.90
CA PHE A 101 9.96 1.11 1.59
C PHE A 101 9.58 2.48 1.03
N ILE A 102 8.58 2.58 0.14
CA ILE A 102 8.15 3.90 -0.33
C ILE A 102 7.47 4.72 0.76
N THR A 103 6.74 4.05 1.66
CA THR A 103 6.15 4.74 2.83
C THR A 103 7.24 5.24 3.78
N SER A 104 8.40 4.58 3.83
CA SER A 104 9.57 5.05 4.58
C SER A 104 10.03 6.43 4.09
N VAL A 105 10.10 6.64 2.77
CA VAL A 105 10.42 7.94 2.17
C VAL A 105 9.43 9.01 2.63
N ASN A 106 8.13 8.76 2.48
CA ASN A 106 7.11 9.71 2.93
C ASN A 106 7.17 9.96 4.45
N SER A 107 7.44 8.91 5.24
CA SER A 107 7.57 9.02 6.69
C SER A 107 8.75 9.93 7.06
N PHE A 108 9.89 9.77 6.40
CA PHE A 108 11.06 10.63 6.59
C PHE A 108 10.75 12.09 6.23
N MET A 109 10.04 12.32 5.13
CA MET A 109 9.62 13.67 4.72
C MET A 109 8.72 14.36 5.76
N ASN A 110 7.97 13.58 6.54
CA ASN A 110 7.06 14.10 7.56
C ASN A 110 7.70 14.23 8.94
N THR A 111 8.57 13.29 9.31
CA THR A 111 9.30 13.28 10.59
C THR A 111 10.77 12.95 10.33
N PRO A 112 11.57 13.95 9.93
CA PRO A 112 12.98 13.74 9.59
C PRO A 112 13.80 13.29 10.81
N ALA A 113 14.65 12.29 10.63
CA ALA A 113 15.53 11.71 11.65
C ALA A 113 16.80 11.13 11.01
N GLY A 114 17.82 10.78 11.81
CA GLY A 114 19.03 10.11 11.31
C GLY A 114 19.94 10.98 10.44
N PHE A 115 20.04 12.27 10.70
CA PHE A 115 21.04 13.17 10.08
C PHE A 115 21.35 14.37 10.99
N GLU A 116 22.47 15.04 10.73
CA GLU A 116 22.80 16.36 11.28
C GLU A 116 22.66 17.43 10.20
N LEU A 117 22.21 18.64 10.57
CA LEU A 117 22.18 19.78 9.66
C LEU A 117 23.40 20.68 9.91
N LYS A 118 24.28 20.81 8.91
CA LYS A 118 25.41 21.76 8.94
C LYS A 118 25.37 22.66 7.70
N ASN A 119 25.29 23.98 7.92
CA ASN A 119 25.24 25.00 6.85
C ASN A 119 24.16 24.70 5.78
N GLY A 120 22.97 24.25 6.21
CA GLY A 120 21.87 23.91 5.30
C GLY A 120 22.03 22.58 4.55
N LYS A 121 23.07 21.79 4.85
CA LYS A 121 23.31 20.46 4.26
C LYS A 121 23.12 19.35 5.30
N MET A 122 22.49 18.25 4.88
CA MET A 122 22.40 17.04 5.69
C MET A 122 23.75 16.31 5.67
N VAL A 123 24.33 16.09 6.84
CA VAL A 123 25.60 15.37 7.05
C VAL A 123 25.40 14.27 8.08
N ASN A 124 26.36 13.35 8.20
CA ASN A 124 26.30 12.22 9.15
C ASN A 124 25.01 11.40 9.04
N VAL A 125 24.58 11.14 7.81
CA VAL A 125 23.33 10.42 7.53
C VAL A 125 23.43 8.98 8.01
N GLN A 126 22.42 8.56 8.78
CA GLN A 126 22.18 7.19 9.23
C GLN A 126 20.94 6.65 8.52
N PRO A 127 21.09 5.94 7.38
CA PRO A 127 19.96 5.56 6.53
C PRO A 127 18.91 4.71 7.26
N ILE A 128 19.34 3.78 8.11
CA ILE A 128 18.42 2.91 8.85
C ILE A 128 17.59 3.72 9.85
N GLU A 129 18.20 4.64 10.59
CA GLU A 129 17.48 5.51 11.53
C GLU A 129 16.47 6.40 10.80
N ALA A 130 16.88 6.98 9.67
CA ALA A 130 15.99 7.81 8.86
C ALA A 130 14.84 7.00 8.25
N MET A 131 15.09 5.75 7.83
CA MET A 131 14.07 4.85 7.31
C MET A 131 13.04 4.48 8.38
N PHE A 132 13.51 4.14 9.58
CA PHE A 132 12.70 3.75 10.73
C PHE A 132 12.43 4.93 11.67
N ASN A 133 12.11 6.09 11.10
CA ASN A 133 11.75 7.30 11.83
C ASN A 133 10.46 7.12 12.67
N PRO A 134 10.15 8.05 13.59
CA PRO A 134 9.02 7.89 14.52
C PRO A 134 7.66 7.62 13.88
N SER A 135 7.40 8.18 12.68
CA SER A 135 6.10 8.00 12.00
C SER A 135 6.02 6.75 11.14
N PHE A 136 7.15 6.07 10.93
CA PHE A 136 7.28 5.00 9.95
C PHE A 136 6.31 3.84 10.16
N ILE A 137 6.29 3.24 11.35
CA ILE A 137 5.49 2.05 11.64
C ILE A 137 4.01 2.36 11.51
N VAL A 138 3.57 3.49 12.05
CA VAL A 138 2.16 3.90 12.04
C VAL A 138 1.69 4.18 10.61
N ARG A 139 2.49 4.90 9.81
CA ARG A 139 2.18 5.19 8.40
C ARG A 139 2.17 3.92 7.56
N SER A 140 3.20 3.09 7.64
CA SER A 140 3.31 1.84 6.88
C SER A 140 2.17 0.88 7.23
N PHE A 141 1.82 0.77 8.51
CA PHE A 141 0.68 -0.04 8.94
C PHE A 141 -0.64 0.48 8.35
N HIS A 142 -0.87 1.79 8.36
CA HIS A 142 -2.05 2.39 7.74
C HIS A 142 -2.11 2.15 6.23
N VAL A 143 -1.01 2.35 5.51
CA VAL A 143 -0.94 2.14 4.06
C VAL A 143 -1.20 0.67 3.69
N ILE A 144 -0.52 -0.28 4.34
CA ILE A 144 -0.67 -1.70 4.01
C ILE A 144 -2.09 -2.20 4.31
N THR A 145 -2.67 -1.80 5.44
CA THR A 145 -4.04 -2.23 5.83
C THR A 145 -5.11 -1.64 4.92
N THR A 146 -5.01 -0.34 4.58
CA THR A 146 -5.95 0.34 3.68
C THR A 146 -5.79 -0.11 2.22
N ALA A 147 -4.58 -0.43 1.77
CA ALA A 147 -4.35 -1.05 0.46
C ALA A 147 -5.00 -2.44 0.38
N GLY A 148 -4.82 -3.27 1.41
CA GLY A 148 -5.48 -4.57 1.52
C GLY A 148 -7.01 -4.47 1.53
N MET A 149 -7.55 -3.51 2.28
CA MET A 149 -8.99 -3.18 2.30
C MET A 149 -9.49 -2.80 0.90
N THR A 150 -8.77 -1.89 0.22
CA THR A 150 -9.14 -1.41 -1.12
C THR A 150 -9.15 -2.56 -2.12
N MET A 151 -8.10 -3.38 -2.16
CA MET A 151 -8.02 -4.56 -3.03
C MET A 151 -9.20 -5.52 -2.79
N ALA A 152 -9.51 -5.80 -1.51
CA ALA A 152 -10.60 -6.70 -1.15
C ALA A 152 -11.96 -6.17 -1.65
N PHE A 153 -12.26 -4.89 -1.45
CA PHE A 153 -13.53 -4.32 -1.88
C PHE A 153 -13.61 -4.09 -3.40
N VAL A 154 -12.50 -3.83 -4.10
CA VAL A 154 -12.48 -3.79 -5.57
C VAL A 154 -12.87 -5.15 -6.15
N ILE A 155 -12.27 -6.24 -5.66
CA ILE A 155 -12.59 -7.59 -6.12
C ILE A 155 -14.03 -7.96 -5.74
N ALA A 156 -14.46 -7.63 -4.52
CA ALA A 156 -15.84 -7.83 -4.07
C ALA A 156 -16.84 -7.10 -4.98
N SER A 157 -16.54 -5.85 -5.36
CA SER A 157 -17.40 -5.03 -6.24
C SER A 157 -17.56 -5.66 -7.61
N ILE A 158 -16.48 -6.19 -8.21
CA ILE A 158 -16.54 -6.90 -9.48
C ILE A 158 -17.42 -8.17 -9.35
N ALA A 159 -17.26 -8.93 -8.27
CA ALA A 159 -18.05 -10.13 -8.02
C ALA A 159 -19.54 -9.80 -7.81
N ALA A 160 -19.85 -8.76 -7.02
CA ALA A 160 -21.20 -8.28 -6.77
C ALA A 160 -21.86 -7.77 -8.06
N PHE A 161 -21.15 -6.95 -8.85
CA PHE A 161 -21.64 -6.47 -10.13
C PHE A 161 -21.98 -7.61 -11.09
N LYS A 162 -21.11 -8.62 -11.18
CA LYS A 162 -21.37 -9.81 -12.01
C LYS A 162 -22.54 -10.63 -11.47
N LEU A 163 -22.71 -10.74 -10.15
CA LEU A 163 -23.85 -11.42 -9.55
C LEU A 163 -25.19 -10.72 -9.84
N LEU A 164 -25.21 -9.38 -9.85
CA LEU A 164 -26.41 -8.59 -10.18
C LEU A 164 -26.79 -8.69 -11.67
N ARG A 165 -25.79 -8.75 -12.56
CA ARG A 165 -26.01 -8.79 -14.02
C ARG A 165 -26.32 -10.19 -14.54
N ASN A 166 -25.85 -11.23 -13.89
CA ASN A 166 -25.87 -12.58 -14.46
C ASN A 166 -27.08 -13.38 -13.97
N ARG A 167 -27.82 -13.99 -14.92
CA ARG A 167 -29.02 -14.80 -14.63
C ARG A 167 -28.76 -16.30 -14.71
N GLN A 168 -27.56 -16.74 -15.12
CA GLN A 168 -27.24 -18.16 -15.22
C GLN A 168 -26.93 -18.78 -13.84
N PRO A 169 -27.55 -19.92 -13.47
CA PRO A 169 -27.34 -20.55 -12.16
C PRO A 169 -25.88 -20.95 -11.90
N LYS A 170 -25.16 -21.45 -12.91
CA LYS A 170 -23.76 -21.91 -12.77
C LYS A 170 -22.82 -20.74 -12.45
N ASP A 171 -22.99 -19.60 -13.12
CA ASP A 171 -22.18 -18.41 -12.90
C ASP A 171 -22.51 -17.74 -11.56
N THR A 172 -23.77 -17.82 -11.13
CA THR A 172 -24.22 -17.32 -9.82
C THR A 172 -23.44 -17.99 -8.69
N VAL A 173 -23.23 -19.32 -8.75
CA VAL A 173 -22.46 -20.05 -7.74
C VAL A 173 -21.00 -19.59 -7.70
N TYR A 174 -20.37 -19.43 -8.86
CA TYR A 174 -18.99 -18.93 -8.98
C TYR A 174 -18.86 -17.52 -8.39
N HIS A 175 -19.74 -16.59 -8.77
CA HIS A 175 -19.69 -15.20 -8.32
C HIS A 175 -20.03 -15.05 -6.83
N LYS A 176 -20.91 -15.87 -6.27
CA LYS A 176 -21.13 -15.92 -4.80
C LYS A 176 -19.87 -16.32 -4.04
N LYS A 177 -19.13 -17.33 -4.52
CA LYS A 177 -17.83 -17.71 -3.91
C LYS A 177 -16.78 -16.61 -4.08
N ALA A 178 -16.72 -16.01 -5.27
CA ALA A 178 -15.83 -14.90 -5.58
C ALA A 178 -16.13 -13.63 -4.77
N LEU A 179 -17.37 -13.45 -4.29
CA LEU A 179 -17.77 -12.38 -3.39
C LEU A 179 -17.43 -12.69 -1.93
N LYS A 180 -17.69 -13.93 -1.47
CA LYS A 180 -17.51 -14.32 -0.07
C LYS A 180 -16.09 -14.13 0.43
N MET A 181 -15.08 -14.56 -0.33
CA MET A 181 -13.68 -14.49 0.10
C MET A 181 -13.19 -13.05 0.28
N PRO A 182 -13.30 -12.16 -0.72
CA PRO A 182 -12.91 -10.75 -0.56
C PRO A 182 -13.73 -10.01 0.49
N MET A 183 -15.02 -10.34 0.70
CA MET A 183 -15.81 -9.72 1.77
C MET A 183 -15.27 -10.04 3.17
N ILE A 184 -14.83 -11.30 3.39
CA ILE A 184 -14.21 -11.69 4.67
C ILE A 184 -12.89 -10.94 4.87
N VAL A 185 -12.03 -10.93 3.84
CA VAL A 185 -10.75 -10.21 3.89
C VAL A 185 -11.00 -8.71 4.13
N GLY A 186 -11.91 -8.11 3.38
CA GLY A 186 -12.28 -6.70 3.48
C GLY A 186 -12.81 -6.33 4.85
N PHE A 187 -13.62 -7.19 5.49
CA PHE A 187 -14.08 -6.98 6.86
C PHE A 187 -12.91 -6.86 7.84
N PHE A 188 -11.98 -7.83 7.85
CA PHE A 188 -10.82 -7.78 8.74
C PHE A 188 -9.88 -6.62 8.40
N SER A 189 -9.63 -6.36 7.12
CA SER A 189 -8.82 -5.21 6.67
C SER A 189 -9.44 -3.89 7.07
N THR A 190 -10.78 -3.77 7.11
CA THR A 190 -11.48 -2.55 7.59
C THR A 190 -11.22 -2.33 9.07
N LEU A 191 -11.35 -3.37 9.90
CA LEU A 191 -11.07 -3.26 11.34
C LEU A 191 -9.61 -2.84 11.59
N LEU A 192 -8.67 -3.44 10.86
CA LEU A 192 -7.26 -3.07 10.95
C LEU A 192 -7.00 -1.65 10.45
N SER A 193 -7.68 -1.21 9.39
CA SER A 193 -7.56 0.15 8.84
C SER A 193 -8.11 1.20 9.81
N MET A 194 -9.23 0.92 10.47
CA MET A 194 -9.80 1.78 11.52
C MET A 194 -8.82 1.94 12.69
N LEU A 195 -8.25 0.82 13.16
CA LEU A 195 -7.23 0.84 14.21
C LEU A 195 -5.99 1.63 13.77
N ALA A 196 -5.51 1.39 12.54
CA ALA A 196 -4.37 2.11 11.99
C ALA A 196 -4.66 3.62 11.87
N GLY A 197 -5.90 3.99 11.55
CA GLY A 197 -6.35 5.37 11.46
C GLY A 197 -6.31 6.07 12.83
N ASP A 198 -6.86 5.44 13.87
CA ASP A 198 -6.81 5.96 15.24
C ASP A 198 -5.35 6.11 15.74
N LEU A 199 -4.49 5.11 15.48
CA LEU A 199 -3.07 5.21 15.79
C LEU A 199 -2.39 6.36 15.04
N SER A 200 -2.74 6.57 13.76
CA SER A 200 -2.22 7.68 12.95
C SER A 200 -2.68 9.04 13.48
N ALA A 201 -3.94 9.18 13.88
CA ALA A 201 -4.47 10.41 14.47
C ALA A 201 -3.79 10.72 15.81
N LYS A 202 -3.63 9.71 16.68
CA LYS A 202 -2.88 9.86 17.95
C LYS A 202 -1.41 10.20 17.73
N PHE A 203 -0.80 9.66 16.67
CA PHE A 203 0.56 10.03 16.28
C PHE A 203 0.63 11.50 15.83
N LEU A 204 -0.28 11.93 14.95
CA LEU A 204 -0.39 13.32 14.50
C LEU A 204 -0.56 14.26 15.69
N HIS A 205 -1.47 13.96 16.63
CA HIS A 205 -1.64 14.76 17.84
C HIS A 205 -0.33 15.01 18.61
N LYS A 206 0.56 14.01 18.69
CA LYS A 206 1.81 14.11 19.44
C LYS A 206 2.96 14.75 18.67
N PHE A 207 3.09 14.44 17.38
CA PHE A 207 4.27 14.78 16.58
C PHE A 207 4.01 15.86 15.51
N GLN A 208 2.77 15.98 15.03
CA GLN A 208 2.37 16.89 13.96
C GLN A 208 0.94 17.42 14.18
N PRO A 209 0.66 18.09 15.31
CA PRO A 209 -0.69 18.52 15.67
C PRO A 209 -1.27 19.50 14.65
N GLU A 210 -0.43 20.20 13.90
CA GLU A 210 -0.84 21.14 12.84
C GLU A 210 -1.74 20.47 11.79
N LYS A 211 -1.50 19.21 11.44
CA LYS A 211 -2.32 18.48 10.46
C LYS A 211 -3.66 18.07 11.07
N LEU A 212 -3.63 17.51 12.28
CA LEU A 212 -4.84 17.04 12.94
C LEU A 212 -5.76 18.21 13.31
N ALA A 213 -5.20 19.31 13.81
CA ALA A 213 -5.93 20.53 14.10
C ALA A 213 -6.57 21.12 12.83
N ALA A 214 -5.87 21.07 11.69
CA ALA A 214 -6.43 21.46 10.41
C ALA A 214 -7.54 20.52 9.92
N TYR A 215 -7.42 19.21 10.14
CA TYR A 215 -8.47 18.23 9.79
C TYR A 215 -9.75 18.40 10.62
N GLU A 216 -9.62 18.77 11.89
CA GLU A 216 -10.73 18.87 12.86
C GLU A 216 -11.16 20.32 13.17
N TRP A 217 -10.58 21.31 12.48
CA TRP A 217 -10.77 22.74 12.73
C TRP A 217 -10.59 23.17 14.20
N HIS A 218 -9.57 22.62 14.85
CA HIS A 218 -9.20 23.01 16.21
C HIS A 218 -8.22 24.19 16.20
N PHE A 219 -8.76 25.40 15.95
CA PHE A 219 -7.98 26.65 16.00
C PHE A 219 -7.49 26.98 17.40
N ASP A 220 -8.33 26.71 18.40
CA ASP A 220 -8.03 26.96 19.81
C ASP A 220 -7.70 25.66 20.55
N THR A 221 -6.70 25.74 21.44
CA THR A 221 -6.29 24.58 22.25
C THR A 221 -7.29 24.33 23.39
N SER A 222 -7.77 23.09 23.49
CA SER A 222 -8.67 22.65 24.56
C SER A 222 -8.31 21.26 25.06
N SER A 223 -8.59 20.98 26.34
CA SER A 223 -8.41 19.64 26.91
C SER A 223 -9.39 18.61 26.37
N HIS A 224 -10.58 19.05 25.93
CA HIS A 224 -11.65 18.21 25.39
C HIS A 224 -12.21 18.83 24.10
N ALA A 225 -11.38 18.82 23.06
CA ALA A 225 -11.77 19.29 21.73
C ALA A 225 -12.72 18.27 21.06
N LYS A 226 -13.90 18.73 20.61
CA LYS A 226 -14.89 17.87 19.95
C LYS A 226 -14.45 17.58 18.52
N LEU A 227 -14.53 16.33 18.10
CA LEU A 227 -14.32 15.95 16.70
C LEU A 227 -15.51 16.36 15.83
N LEU A 228 -15.25 16.66 14.57
CA LEU A 228 -16.26 17.02 13.59
C LEU A 228 -16.63 15.82 12.72
N LEU A 229 -17.93 15.59 12.52
CA LEU A 229 -18.40 14.58 11.57
C LEU A 229 -18.41 15.13 10.13
N PHE A 230 -18.82 16.40 9.99
CA PHE A 230 -18.91 17.12 8.73
C PHE A 230 -19.09 18.62 9.01
N GLY A 231 -18.62 19.46 8.10
CA GLY A 231 -18.89 20.90 8.10
C GLY A 231 -18.36 21.56 6.83
N VAL A 232 -18.55 22.88 6.71
CA VAL A 232 -17.90 23.72 5.69
C VAL A 232 -17.32 24.96 6.40
N LEU A 233 -16.07 25.28 6.11
CA LEU A 233 -15.36 26.46 6.60
C LEU A 233 -14.65 27.09 5.40
N ASP A 234 -14.97 28.35 5.11
CA ASP A 234 -14.47 29.08 3.94
C ASP A 234 -13.07 29.68 4.16
#